data_AF-A0A2P6QKC8-F1
#
_entry.id   AF-A0A2P6QKC8-F1
#
_cell.length_a   1.000
_cell.length_b   1.000
_cell.length_c   1.000
_cell.angle_alpha   90.00
_cell.angle_beta   90.00
_cell.angle_gamma   90.00
#
_symmetry.space_group_name_H-M   'P 1'
#
loop_
_entity.id
_entity.type
_entity.pdbx_description
1 polymer ?
#
loop_
_entity_poly.entity_id
_entity_poly.type
_entity_poly.pdbx_seq_one_letter_code
_entity_poly.pdbx_strand_id
1 'polypeptide(L)'
;MASKYSSLLAHLLLFVCSVLLLPNSSSSESTKVSVDLYYETLCPDCSDFIVKHLIKLFDTGLISAVDLNLVPYGNARLGTNDTITCQEFPTGETN
;
A
#
# COMPACT_ATOMS: atom_id res chain seq x y z
N MET A 1 -16.93 45.06 38.43
CA MET A 1 -16.48 43.65 38.63
C MET A 1 -16.80 42.75 37.43
N ALA A 2 -17.93 42.90 36.73
CA ALA A 2 -18.32 42.09 35.56
C ALA A 2 -17.36 42.11 34.35
N SER A 3 -16.69 43.25 34.07
CA SER A 3 -15.77 43.39 32.93
C SER A 3 -14.51 42.50 33.04
N LYS A 4 -14.02 42.22 34.27
CA LYS A 4 -12.88 41.31 34.47
C LYS A 4 -13.24 39.87 34.13
N TYR A 5 -14.45 39.42 34.47
CA TYR A 5 -14.94 38.08 34.15
C TYR A 5 -15.18 37.90 32.65
N SER A 6 -15.67 38.93 31.96
CA SER A 6 -15.83 38.92 30.50
C SER A 6 -14.48 38.82 29.78
N SER A 7 -13.45 39.54 30.23
CA SER A 7 -12.09 39.44 29.68
C SER A 7 -11.47 38.06 29.93
N LEU A 8 -11.67 37.48 31.11
CA LEU A 8 -11.21 36.13 31.46
C LEU A 8 -11.88 35.05 30.61
N LEU A 9 -13.19 35.17 30.35
CA LEU A 9 -13.92 34.25 29.47
C LEU A 9 -13.46 34.36 28.01
N ALA A 10 -13.20 35.58 27.52
CA ALA A 10 -12.68 35.79 26.18
C ALA A 10 -11.29 35.16 25.99
N HIS A 11 -10.40 35.31 26.98
CA HIS A 11 -9.08 34.67 26.95
C HIS A 11 -9.16 33.15 27.08
N LEU A 12 -10.07 32.63 27.90
CA LEU A 12 -10.30 31.19 28.01
C LEU A 12 -10.83 30.60 26.70
N LEU A 13 -11.78 31.28 26.05
CA LEU A 13 -12.30 30.88 24.74
C LEU A 13 -11.22 30.93 23.66
N LEU A 14 -10.40 31.98 23.63
CA LEU A 14 -9.26 32.07 22.70
C LEU A 14 -8.24 30.95 22.94
N PHE A 15 -7.94 30.64 24.19
CA PHE A 15 -7.01 29.57 24.55
C PHE A 15 -7.54 28.20 24.12
N VAL A 16 -8.83 27.92 24.37
CA VAL A 16 -9.50 26.69 23.92
C VAL A 16 -9.53 26.59 22.39
N CYS A 17 -9.85 27.67 21.69
CA CYS A 17 -9.82 27.72 20.22
C CYS A 17 -8.40 27.42 19.69
N SER A 18 -7.38 28.02 20.32
CA SER A 18 -5.98 27.79 19.98
C SER A 18 -5.58 26.31 20.15
N VAL A 19 -6.06 25.67 21.22
CA VAL A 19 -5.81 24.26 21.51
C VAL A 19 -6.52 23.33 20.50
N LEU A 20 -7.73 23.69 20.06
CA LEU A 20 -8.53 22.90 19.10
C LEU A 20 -8.05 23.04 17.65
N LEU A 21 -7.34 24.12 17.32
CA LEU A 21 -6.79 24.40 15.99
C LEU A 21 -5.38 23.81 15.78
N LEU A 22 -4.79 23.17 16.79
CA LEU A 22 -3.52 22.47 16.58
C LEU A 22 -3.76 21.25 15.68
N PRO A 23 -3.06 21.13 14.55
CA PRO A 23 -3.12 19.93 13.74
C PRO A 23 -2.50 18.78 14.53
N ASN A 24 -3.29 17.72 14.78
CA ASN A 24 -2.78 16.45 15.27
C ASN A 24 -2.05 15.73 14.12
N SER A 25 -0.90 16.26 13.71
CA SER A 25 -0.03 15.64 12.73
C SER A 25 0.84 14.58 13.41
N SER A 26 0.21 13.48 13.84
CA SER A 26 0.91 12.22 14.09
C SER A 26 0.72 11.29 12.90
N SER A 27 1.09 11.74 11.70
CA SER A 27 1.36 10.81 10.62
C SER A 27 2.74 10.21 10.89
N SER A 28 2.79 9.22 11.79
CA SER A 28 3.82 8.20 11.64
C SER A 28 3.49 7.53 10.31
N GLU A 29 4.06 8.01 9.21
CA GLU A 29 4.14 7.20 8.01
C GLU A 29 4.90 5.95 8.42
N SER A 30 4.15 4.92 8.79
CA SER A 30 4.68 3.59 8.99
C SER A 30 5.31 3.23 7.65
N THR A 31 6.64 3.09 7.65
CA THR A 31 7.37 2.61 6.48
C THR A 31 6.80 1.25 6.14
N LYS A 32 5.99 1.19 5.08
CA LYS A 32 5.43 -0.07 4.60
C LYS A 32 6.56 -0.98 4.15
N VAL A 33 6.35 -2.28 4.31
CA VAL A 33 7.28 -3.28 3.78
C VAL A 33 7.05 -3.39 2.27
N SER A 34 8.08 -3.08 1.48
CA SER A 34 8.03 -3.24 0.02
C SER A 34 8.05 -4.72 -0.33
N VAL A 35 7.11 -5.14 -1.18
CA VAL A 35 7.04 -6.50 -1.73
C VAL A 35 6.85 -6.39 -3.23
N ASP A 36 7.85 -6.84 -3.98
CA ASP A 36 7.79 -6.86 -5.44
C ASP A 36 7.67 -8.31 -5.93
N LEU A 37 6.56 -8.63 -6.59
CA LEU A 37 6.33 -9.93 -7.20
C LEU A 37 6.57 -9.85 -8.71
N TYR A 38 7.69 -10.42 -9.15
CA TYR A 38 8.00 -10.61 -10.56
C TYR A 38 7.43 -11.95 -11.01
N TYR A 39 6.53 -11.93 -11.99
CA TYR A 39 5.81 -13.12 -12.43
C TYR A 39 5.58 -13.15 -13.94
N GLU A 40 5.23 -14.33 -14.46
CA GLU A 40 4.80 -14.52 -15.84
C GLU A 40 3.30 -14.81 -15.84
N THR A 41 2.53 -14.14 -16.71
CA THR A 41 1.06 -14.21 -16.71
C THR A 41 0.52 -15.60 -17.03
N LEU A 42 1.27 -16.41 -17.79
CA LEU A 42 0.91 -17.77 -18.18
C LEU A 42 1.64 -18.86 -17.39
N CYS A 43 2.43 -18.51 -16.39
CA CYS A 43 3.12 -19.51 -15.56
C CYS A 43 2.16 -20.12 -14.52
N PRO A 44 1.96 -21.45 -14.52
CA PRO A 44 1.06 -22.12 -13.58
C PRO A 44 1.44 -21.87 -12.11
N ASP A 45 2.72 -21.99 -11.76
CA ASP A 45 3.19 -21.81 -10.39
C ASP A 45 3.06 -20.35 -9.92
N CYS A 46 3.25 -19.38 -10.83
CA CYS A 46 3.01 -17.97 -10.54
C CYS A 46 1.54 -17.71 -10.22
N SER A 47 0.62 -18.24 -11.03
CA SER A 47 -0.82 -18.15 -10.79
C SER A 47 -1.20 -18.81 -9.46
N ASP A 48 -0.68 -20.01 -9.21
CA ASP A 48 -0.92 -20.75 -7.97
C ASP A 48 -0.41 -19.98 -6.75
N PHE A 49 0.77 -19.37 -6.82
CA PHE A 49 1.29 -18.52 -5.76
C PHE A 49 0.37 -17.33 -5.47
N ILE A 50 -0.06 -16.61 -6.51
CA ILE A 50 -0.93 -15.44 -6.36
C ILE A 50 -2.26 -15.84 -5.69
N VAL A 51 -2.90 -16.89 -6.19
CA VAL A 51 -4.24 -17.30 -5.75
C VAL A 51 -4.22 -18.02 -4.40
N LYS A 52 -3.22 -18.87 -4.11
CA LYS A 52 -3.20 -19.69 -2.89
C LYS A 52 -2.42 -19.06 -1.75
N HIS A 53 -1.49 -18.15 -2.03
CA HIS A 53 -0.56 -17.60 -1.03
C HIS A 53 -0.65 -16.08 -0.93
N LEU A 54 -0.48 -15.34 -2.03
CA LEU A 54 -0.45 -13.87 -1.99
C LEU A 54 -1.79 -13.28 -1.52
N ILE A 55 -2.91 -13.91 -1.90
CA ILE A 55 -4.25 -13.46 -1.48
C ILE A 55 -4.40 -13.33 0.04
N LYS A 56 -3.66 -14.14 0.82
CA LYS A 56 -3.70 -14.12 2.28
C LYS A 56 -3.22 -12.79 2.87
N LEU A 57 -2.41 -12.02 2.13
CA LEU A 57 -2.06 -10.65 2.53
C LEU A 57 -3.30 -9.76 2.67
N PHE A 58 -4.28 -9.95 1.81
CA PHE A 58 -5.55 -9.22 1.83
C PHE A 58 -6.47 -9.77 2.91
N ASP A 59 -6.63 -11.10 2.99
CA ASP A 59 -7.53 -11.75 3.94
C ASP A 59 -7.15 -11.46 5.41
N THR A 60 -5.86 -11.37 5.70
CA THR A 60 -5.34 -11.10 7.06
C THR A 60 -5.27 -9.61 7.39
N GLY A 61 -5.54 -8.72 6.44
CA GLY A 61 -5.37 -7.27 6.61
C GLY A 61 -3.91 -6.80 6.61
N LEU A 62 -2.94 -7.70 6.41
CA LEU A 62 -1.51 -7.39 6.38
C LEU A 62 -1.16 -6.43 5.22
N ILE A 63 -1.97 -6.39 4.17
CA ILE A 63 -1.86 -5.42 3.07
C ILE A 63 -1.79 -3.96 3.54
N SER A 64 -2.36 -3.63 4.70
CA SER A 64 -2.27 -2.27 5.29
C SER A 64 -0.84 -1.84 5.62
N ALA A 65 0.06 -2.79 5.88
CA ALA A 65 1.46 -2.59 6.22
C ALA A 65 2.43 -2.91 5.06
N VAL A 66 1.90 -3.32 3.90
CA VAL A 66 2.69 -3.73 2.73
C VAL A 66 2.48 -2.75 1.58
N ASP A 67 3.57 -2.43 0.89
CA ASP A 67 3.53 -1.79 -0.42
C ASP A 67 3.80 -2.87 -1.48
N LEU A 68 2.74 -3.34 -2.14
CA LEU A 68 2.76 -4.51 -3.02
C LEU A 68 2.84 -4.09 -4.49
N ASN A 69 3.92 -4.44 -5.16
CA ASN A 69 4.11 -4.23 -6.60
C ASN A 69 4.02 -5.56 -7.36
N LEU A 70 3.16 -5.62 -8.36
CA LEU A 70 3.05 -6.76 -9.28
C LEU A 70 3.72 -6.42 -10.61
N VAL A 71 4.77 -7.15 -10.96
CA VAL A 71 5.59 -6.90 -12.14
C VAL A 71 5.46 -8.07 -13.13
N PRO A 72 4.61 -7.96 -14.17
CA PRO A 72 4.41 -9.01 -15.17
C PRO A 72 5.56 -8.99 -16.19
N TYR A 73 6.68 -9.64 -15.87
CA TYR A 73 7.84 -9.78 -16.74
C TYR A 73 8.46 -11.17 -16.61
N GLY A 74 8.84 -11.56 -15.40
CA GLY A 74 9.37 -12.90 -15.10
C GLY A 74 10.54 -13.30 -15.99
N ASN A 75 10.42 -14.44 -16.69
CA ASN A 75 11.46 -14.95 -17.59
C ASN A 75 11.42 -14.37 -19.02
N ALA A 76 10.63 -13.33 -19.26
CA ALA A 76 10.65 -12.63 -20.54
C ALA A 76 12.04 -12.05 -20.84
N ARG A 77 12.38 -11.97 -22.13
CA ARG A 77 13.67 -11.48 -22.62
C ARG A 77 13.46 -10.30 -23.57
N LEU A 78 14.35 -9.32 -23.47
CA LEU A 78 14.43 -8.20 -24.40
C LEU A 78 15.35 -8.56 -25.58
N GLY A 79 14.79 -8.58 -26.78
CA GLY A 79 15.50 -8.76 -28.04
C GLY A 79 16.14 -7.47 -28.56
N THR A 80 16.91 -7.59 -29.64
CA THR A 80 17.66 -6.48 -30.25
C THR A 80 16.82 -5.37 -30.86
N ASN A 81 15.52 -5.59 -31.07
CA ASN A 81 14.57 -4.61 -31.63
C ASN A 81 13.51 -4.18 -30.59
N ASP A 82 13.89 -4.14 -29.32
CA ASP A 82 12.97 -3.90 -28.19
C ASP A 82 11.79 -4.89 -28.13
N THR A 83 11.93 -6.04 -28.79
CA THR A 83 10.93 -7.09 -28.81
C THR A 83 10.99 -7.88 -27.51
N ILE A 84 9.88 -7.98 -26.80
CA ILE A 84 9.78 -8.82 -25.61
C ILE A 84 9.33 -10.22 -26.04
N THR A 85 10.12 -11.24 -25.72
CA THR A 85 9.77 -12.65 -25.93
C THR A 85 9.52 -13.32 -24.58
N CYS A 86 8.35 -13.92 -24.41
CA CYS A 86 8.00 -14.68 -23.21
C CYS A 86 8.41 -16.15 -23.34
N GLN A 87 8.48 -16.86 -22.22
CA GLN A 87 8.61 -18.31 -22.24
C GLN A 87 7.28 -18.94 -22.68
N GLU A 88 7.36 -19.95 -23.54
CA GLU A 88 6.20 -20.77 -23.92
C GLU A 88 5.91 -21.77 -22.80
N PHE A 89 4.67 -21.78 -22.32
CA PHE A 89 4.18 -22.77 -21.36
C PHE A 89 3.20 -23.70 -22.08
N PRO A 90 3.27 -25.02 -21.85
CA PRO A 90 2.27 -25.94 -22.39
C PRO A 90 0.88 -25.53 -21.90
N THR A 91 -0.03 -25.20 -22.81
CA THR A 91 -1.43 -24.94 -22.48
C THR A 91 -2.12 -26.27 -22.22
N GLY A 92 -1.95 -26.82 -21.01
CA GLY A 92 -2.72 -27.96 -20.52
C GLY A 92 -1.87 -29.12 -19.98
N GLU A 93 -1.67 -29.12 -18.66
CA GLU A 93 -1.90 -30.29 -17.79
C GLU A 93 -2.01 -29.77 -16.35
N THR A 94 -3.18 -29.26 -16.00
CA THR A 94 -3.58 -29.14 -14.59
C THR A 94 -4.04 -30.51 -14.13
N ASN A 95 -3.29 -31.14 -13.24
CA ASN A 95 -3.77 -32.24 -12.40
C ASN A 95 -4.68 -31.68 -11.31
#